data_AF-A0A382C012-F1
#
_entry.id   AF-A0A382C012-F1
#
_cell.length_a   1.000
_cell.length_b   1.000
_cell.length_c   1.000
_cell.angle_alpha   90.00
_cell.angle_beta   90.00
_cell.angle_gamma   90.00
#
_symmetry.space_group_name_H-M   'P 1'
#
loop_
_entity.id
_entity.type
_entity.pdbx_description
1 polymer ?
#
loop_
_entity_poly.entity_id
_entity_poly.type
_entity_poly.pdbx_seq_one_letter_code
_entity_poly.pdbx_strand_id
1 'polypeptide(L)'
;MDKVFSDAVTALDGVLKDGMTIMAGGFGLCGIPEHLILALRGSGVQDLTVISNNAGIDGAGLGLLLETHQIKKMISSYVGENKTFEKQYLDGDLELEFNPQGTLAERIRAGGAGIPAFYTKTGYGTDIAEGKETRIFDDESYVMETHLVADLSIVKADRGDTEGNLVFR
;
A
#
# COMPACT_ATOMS: atom_id res chain seq x y z
N MET A 1 18.15 10.10 -19.21
CA MET A 1 17.18 10.78 -18.34
C MET A 1 17.78 10.70 -16.95
N ASP A 2 17.95 11.82 -16.25
CA ASP A 2 18.50 11.78 -14.90
C ASP A 2 17.43 11.25 -13.93
N LYS A 3 17.75 10.18 -13.20
CA LYS A 3 16.84 9.49 -12.26
C LYS A 3 17.31 9.63 -10.82
N VAL A 4 18.45 10.28 -10.58
CA VAL A 4 19.06 10.42 -9.26
C VAL A 4 18.76 11.81 -8.74
N PHE A 5 18.06 11.86 -7.61
CA PHE A 5 17.73 13.10 -6.92
C PHE A 5 18.60 13.25 -5.66
N SER A 6 18.88 14.50 -5.28
CA SER A 6 19.69 14.82 -4.09
C SER A 6 19.02 14.40 -2.78
N ASP A 7 17.69 14.42 -2.75
CA ASP A 7 16.88 14.13 -1.57
C ASP A 7 15.43 13.76 -1.96
N ALA A 8 14.70 13.26 -0.98
CA ALA A 8 13.33 12.80 -1.14
C ALA A 8 12.32 13.93 -1.44
N VAL A 9 12.59 15.16 -0.98
CA VAL A 9 11.68 16.30 -1.21
C VAL A 9 11.74 16.69 -2.69
N THR A 10 12.95 16.82 -3.22
CA THR A 10 13.18 17.14 -4.63
C THR A 10 12.67 16.02 -5.55
N ALA A 11 12.78 14.75 -5.12
CA ALA A 11 12.27 13.61 -5.88
C ALA A 11 10.73 13.57 -5.99
N LEU A 12 10.01 14.16 -5.03
CA LEU A 12 8.55 14.18 -4.99
C LEU A 12 7.94 15.52 -5.44
N ASP A 13 8.77 16.54 -5.68
CA ASP A 13 8.32 17.85 -6.11
C ASP A 13 7.56 17.80 -7.45
N GLY A 14 6.39 18.43 -7.51
CA GLY A 14 5.51 18.42 -8.68
C GLY A 14 4.82 17.08 -9.00
N VAL A 15 5.06 16.02 -8.23
CA VAL A 15 4.44 14.69 -8.42
C VAL A 15 3.22 14.50 -7.53
N LEU A 16 3.24 15.10 -6.34
CA LEU A 16 2.23 14.91 -5.30
C LEU A 16 0.99 15.78 -5.52
N LYS A 17 -0.19 15.21 -5.28
CA LYS A 17 -1.50 15.87 -5.28
C LYS A 17 -2.43 15.19 -4.26
N ASP A 18 -3.43 15.92 -3.80
CA ASP A 18 -4.47 15.34 -2.94
C ASP A 18 -5.24 14.23 -3.66
N GLY A 19 -5.73 13.26 -2.90
CA GLY A 19 -6.53 12.17 -3.45
C GLY A 19 -5.75 11.08 -4.19
N MET A 20 -4.41 11.11 -4.17
CA MET A 20 -3.59 10.08 -4.82
C MET A 20 -3.75 8.71 -4.19
N THR A 21 -3.64 7.68 -5.03
CA THR A 21 -3.35 6.32 -4.59
C THR A 21 -1.84 6.11 -4.56
N ILE A 22 -1.29 5.78 -3.39
CA ILE A 22 0.15 5.55 -3.19
C ILE A 22 0.38 4.11 -2.71
N MET A 23 1.24 3.38 -3.41
CA MET A 23 1.79 2.10 -2.93
C MET A 23 3.07 2.35 -2.13
N ALA A 24 3.15 1.75 -0.95
CA ALA A 24 4.33 1.85 -0.10
C ALA A 24 4.90 0.46 0.21
N GLY A 25 6.20 0.29 -0.04
CA GLY A 25 6.92 -0.92 0.33
C GLY A 25 7.19 -1.04 1.83
N GLY A 26 7.47 -2.27 2.26
CA GLY A 26 7.89 -2.60 3.63
C GLY A 26 6.96 -3.62 4.32
N PHE A 27 7.47 -4.20 5.40
CA PHE A 27 6.75 -5.15 6.26
C PHE A 27 6.99 -4.79 7.73
N GLY A 28 5.95 -4.35 8.43
CA GLY A 28 6.10 -3.64 9.71
C GLY A 28 6.95 -2.38 9.51
N LEU A 29 8.14 -2.35 10.14
CA LEU A 29 9.15 -1.30 9.94
C LEU A 29 10.35 -1.76 9.11
N CYS A 30 10.36 -3.00 8.64
CA CYS A 30 11.46 -3.54 7.83
C CYS A 30 11.29 -3.11 6.36
N GLY A 31 12.33 -2.51 5.77
CA GLY A 31 12.33 -2.15 4.35
C GLY A 31 11.34 -1.04 4.00
N ILE A 32 11.04 -0.13 4.93
CA ILE A 32 10.16 1.02 4.67
C ILE A 32 10.94 2.18 4.02
N PRO A 33 10.34 2.96 3.11
CA PRO A 33 10.98 4.10 2.46
C PRO A 33 10.94 5.37 3.35
N GLU A 34 11.63 5.34 4.49
CA GLU A 34 11.54 6.36 5.57
C GLU A 34 11.67 7.82 5.08
N HIS A 35 12.67 8.12 4.26
CA HIS A 35 12.88 9.49 3.76
C HIS A 35 11.75 9.96 2.83
N LEU A 36 11.21 9.06 1.99
CA LEU A 36 10.08 9.38 1.12
C LEU A 36 8.80 9.56 1.92
N ILE A 37 8.60 8.77 2.99
CA ILE A 37 7.45 8.93 3.90
C ILE A 37 7.53 10.29 4.62
N LEU A 38 8.70 10.69 5.10
CA LEU A 38 8.90 11.99 5.74
C LEU A 38 8.67 13.15 4.76
N ALA A 39 9.15 13.03 3.52
CA ALA A 39 8.89 14.03 2.48
C ALA A 39 7.40 14.11 2.12
N LEU A 40 6.72 12.97 1.98
CA LEU A 40 5.27 12.90 1.75
C LEU A 40 4.49 13.55 2.89
N ARG A 41 4.87 13.29 4.14
CA ARG A 41 4.29 13.97 5.32
C ARG A 41 4.50 15.47 5.25
N GLY A 42 5.74 15.91 4.97
CA GLY A 42 6.10 17.31 4.89
C GLY A 42 5.37 18.08 3.77
N SER A 43 4.97 17.39 2.70
CA SER A 43 4.21 18.00 1.60
C SER A 43 2.79 18.42 1.99
N GLY A 44 2.22 17.80 3.03
CA GLY A 44 0.88 18.11 3.53
C GLY A 44 -0.28 17.65 2.64
N VAL A 45 -0.04 16.89 1.57
CA VAL A 45 -1.12 16.36 0.71
C VAL A 45 -2.07 15.47 1.50
N GLN A 46 -3.36 15.57 1.22
CA GLN A 46 -4.44 14.92 1.98
C GLN A 46 -5.25 13.96 1.10
N ASP A 47 -6.24 13.31 1.72
CA ASP A 47 -7.17 12.38 1.08
C ASP A 47 -6.50 11.17 0.39
N LEU A 48 -5.33 10.76 0.88
CA LEU A 48 -4.57 9.68 0.25
C LEU A 48 -5.27 8.33 0.43
N THR A 49 -5.26 7.52 -0.63
CA THR A 49 -5.46 6.07 -0.54
C THR A 49 -4.10 5.41 -0.51
N VAL A 50 -3.77 4.71 0.57
CA VAL A 50 -2.46 4.06 0.71
C VAL A 50 -2.59 2.55 0.69
N ILE A 51 -1.81 1.92 -0.18
CA ILE A 51 -1.72 0.47 -0.35
C ILE A 51 -0.41 0.01 0.25
N SER A 52 -0.48 -0.73 1.36
CA SER A 52 0.69 -1.23 2.08
C SER A 52 0.29 -2.41 2.95
N ASN A 53 1.22 -3.33 3.19
CA ASN A 53 1.00 -4.47 4.07
C ASN A 53 0.52 -4.03 5.47
N ASN A 54 1.18 -3.00 6.02
CA ASN A 54 0.89 -2.37 7.30
C ASN A 54 1.00 -0.84 7.20
N ALA A 55 0.49 -0.15 8.21
CA ALA A 55 0.73 1.28 8.38
C ALA A 55 2.00 1.61 9.21
N GLY A 56 2.81 0.64 9.61
CA GLY A 56 3.85 0.86 10.63
C GLY A 56 3.24 1.05 12.01
N ILE A 57 3.88 1.86 12.86
CA ILE A 57 3.46 2.09 14.26
C ILE A 57 3.27 3.59 14.52
N ASP A 58 2.74 3.96 15.68
CA ASP A 58 2.73 5.35 16.13
C ASP A 58 4.18 5.91 16.14
N GLY A 59 4.41 7.06 15.51
CA GLY A 59 5.72 7.70 15.39
C GLY A 59 6.68 7.12 14.34
N ALA A 60 6.32 6.08 13.57
CA ALA A 60 7.21 5.53 12.53
C ALA A 60 6.47 4.91 11.33
N GLY A 61 7.11 4.95 10.16
CA GLY A 61 6.50 4.48 8.92
C GLY A 61 5.28 5.31 8.54
N LEU A 62 4.27 4.69 7.93
CA LEU A 62 3.07 5.38 7.48
C LEU A 62 2.21 5.92 8.64
N GLY A 63 2.46 5.48 9.88
CA GLY A 63 1.81 6.02 11.08
C GLY A 63 2.02 7.51 11.23
N LEU A 64 3.14 8.03 10.73
CA LEU A 64 3.44 9.46 10.69
C LEU A 64 2.45 10.26 9.81
N LEU A 65 1.84 9.64 8.80
CA LEU A 65 0.81 10.22 7.93
C LEU A 65 -0.59 10.09 8.53
N LEU A 66 -0.81 9.07 9.36
CA LEU A 66 -2.06 8.93 10.14
C LEU A 66 -2.15 10.02 11.21
N GLU A 67 -1.05 10.32 11.90
CA GLU A 67 -0.96 11.41 12.88
C GLU A 67 -1.35 12.78 12.28
N THR A 68 -1.07 13.00 10.99
CA THR A 68 -1.40 14.23 10.27
C THR A 68 -2.71 14.15 9.48
N HIS A 69 -3.47 13.05 9.62
CA HIS A 69 -4.72 12.79 8.91
C HIS A 69 -4.60 12.91 7.38
N GLN A 70 -3.44 12.57 6.82
CA GLN A 70 -3.21 12.63 5.37
C GLN A 70 -3.79 11.41 4.63
N ILE A 71 -4.01 10.30 5.34
CA ILE A 71 -4.54 9.06 4.77
C ILE A 71 -6.04 8.97 5.05
N LYS A 72 -6.84 8.92 3.99
CA LYS A 72 -8.28 8.71 4.04
C LYS A 72 -8.66 7.24 3.96
N LYS A 73 -7.92 6.46 3.17
CA LYS A 73 -8.16 5.02 2.99
C LYS A 73 -6.88 4.21 3.04
N MET A 74 -6.91 3.09 3.75
CA MET A 74 -5.87 2.07 3.74
C MET A 74 -6.36 0.80 3.05
N ILE A 75 -5.54 0.25 2.17
CA ILE A 75 -5.70 -1.10 1.62
C ILE A 75 -4.56 -1.94 2.18
N SER A 76 -4.87 -2.77 3.18
CA SER A 76 -3.86 -3.42 4.02
C SER A 76 -4.23 -4.83 4.43
N SER A 77 -3.23 -5.60 4.83
CA SER A 77 -3.41 -6.97 5.30
C SER A 77 -3.27 -7.16 6.80
N TYR A 78 -2.66 -6.20 7.48
CA TYR A 78 -2.57 -6.22 8.93
C TYR A 78 -2.37 -4.81 9.48
N VAL A 79 -3.13 -4.47 10.51
CA VAL A 79 -3.16 -3.12 11.09
C VAL A 79 -2.46 -3.05 12.45
N GLY A 80 -2.31 -4.19 13.13
CA GLY A 80 -1.93 -4.22 14.55
C GLY A 80 -0.64 -3.44 14.87
N GLU A 81 -0.57 -2.99 16.13
CA GLU A 81 0.52 -2.17 16.70
C GLU A 81 0.47 -0.66 16.38
N ASN A 82 -0.66 -0.13 15.89
CA ASN A 82 -0.87 1.30 15.69
C ASN A 82 -2.19 1.77 16.31
N LYS A 83 -2.12 2.46 17.45
CA LYS A 83 -3.31 2.91 18.19
C LYS A 83 -4.04 4.04 17.48
N THR A 84 -3.30 4.91 16.80
CA THR A 84 -3.88 5.99 15.99
C THR A 84 -4.73 5.43 14.86
N PHE A 85 -4.23 4.39 14.17
CA PHE A 85 -4.99 3.68 13.15
C PHE A 85 -6.28 3.09 13.73
N GLU A 86 -6.16 2.25 14.76
CA GLU A 86 -7.32 1.57 15.35
C GLU A 86 -8.39 2.58 15.75
N LYS A 87 -7.99 3.68 16.39
CA LYS A 87 -8.89 4.75 16.78
C LYS A 87 -9.54 5.42 15.57
N GLN A 88 -8.78 5.88 14.57
CA GLN A 88 -9.33 6.55 13.38
C GLN A 88 -10.28 5.64 12.59
N TYR A 89 -9.99 4.34 12.52
CA TYR A 89 -10.89 3.36 11.89
C TYR A 89 -12.20 3.21 12.66
N LEU A 90 -12.14 3.07 13.99
CA LEU A 90 -13.34 2.95 14.84
C LEU A 90 -14.17 4.25 14.88
N ASP A 91 -13.52 5.41 14.81
CA ASP A 91 -14.16 6.72 14.78
C ASP A 91 -14.76 7.03 13.38
N GLY A 92 -14.38 6.27 12.34
CA GLY A 92 -14.84 6.43 10.96
C GLY A 92 -14.06 7.47 10.14
N ASP A 93 -12.96 8.00 10.68
CA ASP A 93 -12.08 8.95 10.02
C ASP A 93 -11.18 8.29 8.96
N LEU A 94 -10.94 6.98 9.09
CA LEU A 94 -10.08 6.20 8.20
C LEU A 94 -10.86 5.00 7.62
N GLU A 95 -10.96 4.94 6.30
CA GLU A 95 -11.50 3.77 5.60
C GLU A 95 -10.46 2.65 5.54
N LEU A 96 -10.88 1.40 5.76
CA LEU A 96 -10.02 0.22 5.63
C LEU A 96 -10.64 -0.80 4.67
N GLU A 97 -9.87 -1.16 3.64
CA GLU A 97 -10.11 -2.34 2.82
C GLU A 97 -9.13 -3.45 3.23
N PHE A 98 -9.63 -4.40 4.03
CA PHE A 98 -8.82 -5.50 4.52
C PHE A 98 -8.60 -6.57 3.45
N ASN A 99 -7.35 -7.00 3.27
CA ASN A 99 -6.95 -7.97 2.26
C ASN A 99 -6.08 -9.06 2.88
N PRO A 100 -6.35 -10.37 2.64
CA PRO A 100 -5.37 -11.40 2.97
C PRO A 100 -4.02 -11.08 2.33
N GLN A 101 -2.92 -11.25 3.07
CA GLN A 101 -1.60 -10.78 2.64
C GLN A 101 -1.17 -11.32 1.26
N GLY A 102 -1.37 -12.62 1.02
CA GLY A 102 -1.06 -13.22 -0.29
C GLY A 102 -1.93 -12.65 -1.41
N THR A 103 -3.20 -12.36 -1.13
CA THR A 103 -4.10 -11.69 -2.07
C THR A 103 -3.64 -10.27 -2.35
N LEU A 104 -3.29 -9.48 -1.33
CA LEU A 104 -2.76 -8.11 -1.49
C LEU A 104 -1.53 -8.10 -2.41
N ALA A 105 -0.57 -8.99 -2.16
CA ALA A 105 0.63 -9.13 -2.96
C ALA A 105 0.31 -9.49 -4.43
N GLU A 106 -0.57 -10.47 -4.66
CA GLU A 106 -0.93 -10.89 -6.01
C GLU A 106 -1.77 -9.82 -6.74
N ARG A 107 -2.62 -9.07 -6.04
CA ARG A 107 -3.36 -7.93 -6.63
C ARG A 107 -2.41 -6.83 -7.11
N ILE A 108 -1.35 -6.52 -6.35
CA ILE A 108 -0.31 -5.57 -6.77
C ILE A 108 0.47 -6.13 -7.98
N ARG A 109 0.90 -7.40 -7.91
CA ARG A 109 1.63 -8.06 -9.01
C ARG A 109 0.80 -8.09 -10.30
N ALA A 110 -0.48 -8.43 -10.19
CA ALA A 110 -1.42 -8.46 -11.31
C ALA A 110 -1.54 -7.09 -11.98
N GLY A 111 -1.62 -6.01 -11.19
CA GLY A 111 -1.67 -4.64 -11.72
C GLY A 111 -0.42 -4.26 -12.51
N GLY A 112 0.76 -4.53 -11.96
CA GLY A 112 2.03 -4.32 -12.66
C GLY A 112 2.21 -5.21 -13.90
N ALA A 113 1.52 -6.34 -13.98
CA ALA A 113 1.56 -7.27 -15.11
C ALA A 113 0.42 -7.06 -16.14
N GLY A 114 -0.47 -6.08 -15.93
CA GLY A 114 -1.61 -5.84 -16.82
C GLY A 114 -2.70 -6.92 -16.76
N ILE A 115 -2.83 -7.64 -15.64
CA ILE A 115 -3.84 -8.68 -15.43
C ILE A 115 -5.05 -8.06 -14.70
N PRO A 116 -6.23 -7.95 -15.36
CA PRO A 116 -7.42 -7.28 -14.82
C PRO A 116 -7.96 -7.94 -13.53
N ALA A 117 -7.94 -9.27 -13.50
CA ALA A 117 -8.43 -10.07 -12.39
C ALA A 117 -7.80 -11.47 -12.39
N PHE A 118 -7.80 -12.12 -11.24
CA PHE A 118 -7.37 -13.51 -11.05
C PHE A 118 -8.26 -14.22 -10.02
N TYR A 119 -8.20 -15.56 -9.98
CA TYR A 119 -8.92 -16.35 -8.99
C TYR A 119 -7.95 -16.91 -7.94
N THR A 120 -8.34 -16.87 -6.66
CA THR A 120 -7.57 -17.43 -5.54
C THR A 120 -8.49 -18.15 -4.55
N LYS A 121 -8.01 -19.22 -3.92
CA LYS A 121 -8.75 -19.95 -2.88
C LYS A 121 -8.84 -19.12 -1.58
N THR A 122 -7.90 -18.21 -1.39
CA THR A 122 -7.76 -17.41 -0.17
C THR A 122 -9.00 -16.54 0.06
N GLY A 123 -9.64 -16.71 1.23
CA GLY A 123 -10.82 -15.94 1.64
C GLY A 123 -12.16 -16.59 1.28
N TYR A 124 -12.19 -17.65 0.48
CA TYR A 124 -13.45 -18.36 0.23
C TYR A 124 -14.06 -18.89 1.54
N GLY A 125 -15.37 -18.68 1.71
CA GLY A 125 -16.10 -19.07 2.91
C GLY A 125 -15.92 -18.15 4.12
N THR A 126 -15.30 -16.97 3.94
CA THR A 126 -15.20 -15.93 4.96
C THR A 126 -15.80 -14.61 4.47
N ASP A 127 -15.95 -13.63 5.36
CA ASP A 127 -16.47 -12.29 5.03
C ASP A 127 -15.67 -11.58 3.92
N ILE A 128 -14.42 -11.99 3.69
CA ILE A 128 -13.57 -11.45 2.61
C ILE A 128 -14.10 -11.78 1.21
N ALA A 129 -14.83 -12.88 1.07
CA ALA A 129 -15.44 -13.31 -0.20
C ALA A 129 -16.84 -12.73 -0.43
N GLU A 130 -17.43 -12.05 0.56
CA GLU A 130 -18.78 -11.52 0.44
C GLU A 130 -18.90 -10.50 -0.71
N GLY A 131 -19.90 -10.67 -1.56
CA GLY A 131 -20.13 -9.80 -2.73
C GLY A 131 -19.14 -10.00 -3.90
N LYS A 132 -18.14 -10.87 -3.78
CA LYS A 132 -17.20 -11.17 -4.87
C LYS A 132 -17.68 -12.32 -5.74
N GLU A 133 -17.29 -12.29 -7.02
CA GLU A 133 -17.53 -13.42 -7.92
C GLU A 133 -16.75 -14.65 -7.45
N THR A 134 -17.37 -15.83 -7.50
CA THR A 134 -16.71 -17.10 -7.21
C THR A 134 -16.84 -18.05 -8.39
N ARG A 135 -15.84 -18.92 -8.57
CA ARG A 135 -15.85 -20.00 -9.58
C ARG A 135 -15.26 -21.27 -9.02
N ILE A 136 -15.71 -22.40 -9.56
CA ILE A 136 -15.19 -23.72 -9.23
C ILE A 136 -14.14 -24.12 -10.26
N PHE A 137 -12.97 -24.54 -9.79
CA PHE A 137 -11.92 -25.17 -10.58
C PHE A 137 -11.50 -26.44 -9.85
N ASP A 138 -11.47 -27.59 -10.54
CA ASP A 138 -11.07 -28.88 -9.97
C ASP A 138 -11.78 -29.22 -8.65
N ASP A 139 -13.11 -29.08 -8.64
CA ASP A 139 -14.00 -29.31 -7.48
C ASP A 139 -13.76 -28.40 -6.26
N GLU A 140 -12.96 -27.35 -6.42
CA GLU A 140 -12.62 -26.39 -5.37
C GLU A 140 -13.14 -24.99 -5.73
N SER A 141 -13.64 -24.25 -4.74
CA SER A 141 -14.14 -22.88 -4.94
C SER A 141 -13.05 -21.82 -4.78
N TYR A 142 -13.06 -20.85 -5.69
CA TYR A 142 -12.12 -19.73 -5.72
C TYR A 142 -12.88 -18.40 -5.79
N VAL A 143 -12.26 -17.36 -5.27
CA VAL A 143 -12.76 -15.97 -5.25
C VAL A 143 -12.04 -15.18 -6.34
N MET A 144 -12.77 -14.40 -7.13
CA MET A 144 -12.20 -13.45 -8.07
C MET A 144 -11.71 -12.21 -7.33
N GLU A 145 -10.46 -11.84 -7.56
CA GLU A 145 -9.82 -10.63 -7.05
C GLU A 145 -9.36 -9.75 -8.21
N THR A 146 -9.49 -8.44 -8.08
CA THR A 146 -9.07 -7.46 -9.10
C THR A 146 -7.69 -6.89 -8.79
N HIS A 147 -6.95 -6.45 -9.80
CA HIS A 147 -5.65 -5.83 -9.52
C HIS A 147 -5.77 -4.55 -8.69
N LEU A 148 -4.62 -4.17 -8.12
CA LEU A 148 -4.40 -2.85 -7.58
C LEU A 148 -3.39 -2.10 -8.46
N VAL A 149 -3.69 -0.83 -8.72
CA VAL A 149 -2.80 0.12 -9.40
C VAL A 149 -2.75 1.39 -8.55
N ALA A 150 -1.64 2.13 -8.63
CA ALA A 150 -1.41 3.35 -7.87
C ALA A 150 -0.84 4.45 -8.78
N ASP A 151 -1.09 5.71 -8.41
CA ASP A 151 -0.51 6.87 -9.09
C ASP A 151 1.00 6.96 -8.83
N LEU A 152 1.44 6.54 -7.63
CA LEU A 152 2.84 6.58 -7.21
C LEU A 152 3.18 5.33 -6.39
N SER A 153 4.42 4.84 -6.53
CA SER A 153 4.99 3.80 -5.68
C SER A 153 6.25 4.32 -5.01
N ILE A 154 6.32 4.21 -3.68
CA ILE A 154 7.51 4.51 -2.88
C ILE A 154 8.09 3.20 -2.32
N VAL A 155 9.36 2.93 -2.62
CA VAL A 155 10.02 1.65 -2.29
C VAL A 155 11.41 1.88 -1.69
N LYS A 156 11.88 0.92 -0.89
CA LYS A 156 13.21 0.91 -0.29
C LYS A 156 14.02 -0.25 -0.88
N ALA A 157 15.20 0.05 -1.40
CA ALA A 157 16.19 -0.92 -1.82
C ALA A 157 17.48 -0.77 -0.98
N ASP A 158 18.32 -1.81 -0.99
CA ASP A 158 19.68 -1.77 -0.43
C ASP A 158 20.60 -0.93 -1.33
N ARG A 159 20.52 -1.16 -2.65
CA ARG A 159 21.30 -0.46 -3.66
C ARG A 159 20.46 -0.17 -4.90
N GLY A 160 20.78 0.94 -5.57
CA GLY A 160 20.26 1.31 -6.88
C GLY A 160 21.36 1.89 -7.77
N ASP A 161 21.33 1.61 -9.07
CA ASP A 161 22.20 2.29 -10.04
C ASP A 161 21.53 3.52 -10.67
N THR A 162 22.25 4.24 -11.52
CA THR A 162 21.75 5.47 -12.18
C THR A 162 20.63 5.19 -13.19
N GLU A 163 20.47 3.95 -13.63
CA GLU A 163 19.40 3.55 -14.53
C GLU A 163 18.15 3.07 -13.78
N GLY A 164 18.23 2.91 -12.47
CA GLY A 164 17.13 2.49 -11.61
C GLY A 164 17.03 0.98 -11.41
N ASN A 165 18.08 0.21 -11.71
CA ASN A 165 18.13 -1.19 -11.31
C ASN A 165 18.30 -1.27 -9.79
N LEU A 166 17.51 -2.11 -9.12
CA LEU A 166 17.45 -2.18 -7.66
C LEU A 166 17.88 -3.56 -7.14
N VAL A 167 18.56 -3.57 -5.98
CA VAL A 167 18.90 -4.78 -5.21
C VAL A 167 18.33 -4.65 -3.80
N PHE A 168 17.70 -5.72 -3.31
CA PHE A 168 17.11 -5.82 -1.97
C PHE A 168 17.88 -6.83 -1.11
N ARG A 169 17.81 -6.72 0.22
CA ARG A 169 18.50 -7.59 1.18
C ARG A 169 17.62 -7.90 2.38
#